data_AF-A0A9E4VXM1-F1
#
_entry.id   AF-A0A9E4VXM1-F1
#
_cell.length_a   1.000
_cell.length_b   1.000
_cell.length_c   1.000
_cell.angle_alpha   90.00
_cell.angle_beta   90.00
_cell.angle_gamma   90.00
#
_symmetry.space_group_name_H-M   'P 1'
#
loop_
_entity.id
_entity.type
_entity.pdbx_description
1 polymer ?
#
loop_
_entity_poly.entity_id
_entity_poly.type
_entity_poly.pdbx_seq_one_letter_code
_entity_poly.pdbx_strand_id
1 'polypeptide(L)' 'MTWIGLGILCYAIGSVPTAYLFTRYMLGRDIRQMGDFNSGAANVFRN' A
#
# COMPACT_ATOMS: atom_id res chain seq x y z
N MET A 1 -16.40 -8.12 -22.40
CA MET A 1 -14.94 -8.34 -22.31
C MET A 1 -14.18 -7.12 -21.79
N THR A 2 -14.52 -5.89 -22.19
CA THR A 2 -13.88 -4.65 -21.69
C THR A 2 -13.94 -4.45 -20.18
N TRP A 3 -15.09 -4.72 -19.54
CA TRP A 3 -15.27 -4.59 -18.09
C TRP A 3 -14.38 -5.53 -17.27
N ILE A 4 -14.14 -6.74 -17.77
CA ILE A 4 -13.27 -7.72 -17.12
C ILE A 4 -11.81 -7.22 -17.18
N GLY A 5 -11.38 -6.76 -18.36
CA GLY A 5 -10.04 -6.18 -18.52
C GLY A 5 -9.82 -4.96 -17.63
N LEU A 6 -10.81 -4.06 -17.55
CA LEU A 6 -10.76 -2.89 -16.66
C LEU A 6 -10.70 -3.31 -15.19
N GLY A 7 -11.48 -4.30 -14.77
CA GLY A 7 -11.47 -4.83 -13.41
C GLY A 7 -10.11 -5.42 -13.01
N ILE A 8 -9.50 -6.21 -13.91
CA ILE A 8 -8.16 -6.77 -13.69
C ILE A 8 -7.13 -5.65 -13.58
N LEU A 9 -7.18 -4.64 -14.45
CA LEU A 9 -6.27 -3.50 -14.39
C LEU A 9 -6.40 -2.73 -13.07
N CYS A 10 -7.61 -2.43 -12.63
CA CYS A 10 -7.86 -1.77 -11.36
C CYS A 10 -7.36 -2.59 -10.17
N TYR A 11 -7.60 -3.90 -10.18
CA TYR A 11 -7.10 -4.81 -9.14
C TYR A 11 -5.58 -4.85 -9.11
N ALA A 12 -4.92 -4.93 -10.28
CA ALA A 12 -3.46 -4.95 -10.38
C ALA A 12 -2.85 -3.65 -9.83
N ILE A 13 -3.41 -2.48 -10.20
CA ILE A 13 -2.96 -1.18 -9.70
C ILE A 13 -3.21 -1.05 -8.19
N GLY A 14 -4.42 -1.40 -7.72
CA GLY A 14 -4.79 -1.29 -6.31
C GLY A 14 -4.07 -2.28 -5.39
N SER A 15 -3.55 -3.38 -5.93
CA SER A 15 -2.77 -4.37 -5.17
C SER A 15 -1.33 -3.94 -4.90
N VAL A 16 -0.88 -2.81 -5.47
CA VAL A 16 0.45 -2.28 -5.18
C VAL A 16 0.48 -1.79 -3.73
N PRO A 17 1.35 -2.33 -2.86
CA PRO A 17 1.34 -2.00 -1.43
C PRO A 17 2.07 -0.68 -1.16
N THR A 18 1.51 0.43 -1.63
CA THR A 18 2.15 1.76 -1.64
C THR A 18 2.62 2.21 -0.27
N ALA A 19 1.84 1.99 0.79
CA ALA A 19 2.22 2.35 2.16
C ALA A 19 3.48 1.60 2.63
N TYR A 20 3.56 0.29 2.35
CA TYR A 20 4.75 -0.51 2.68
C TYR A 20 5.98 -0.04 1.90
N LEU A 21 5.84 0.20 0.59
CA LEU A 21 6.96 0.66 -0.24
C LEU A 21 7.43 2.03 0.22
N PHE A 22 6.50 2.94 0.54
CA PHE A 22 6.83 4.28 1.02
C PHE A 22 7.61 4.21 2.33
N THR A 23 7.12 3.52 3.37
CA THR A 23 7.86 3.42 4.64
C THR A 23 9.19 2.69 4.47
N ARG A 24 9.23 1.65 3.63
CA ARG A 24 10.43 0.85 3.42
C ARG A 24 11.55 1.64 2.74
N TYR A 25 11.22 2.41 1.70
CA TYR A 25 12.22 3.12 0.90
C TYR A 25 12.49 4.55 1.37
N MET A 26 11.46 5.28 1.81
CA MET A 26 11.62 6.68 2.23
C MET A 26 12.04 6.80 3.69
N LEU A 27 11.51 5.93 4.57
CA LEU A 27 11.77 5.98 6.01
C LEU A 27 12.77 4.89 6.47
N GLY A 28 13.05 3.88 5.64
CA GLY A 28 13.90 2.75 6.00
C GLY A 28 13.28 1.79 7.02
N ARG A 29 11.96 1.88 7.24
CA ARG A 29 11.22 1.14 8.29
C ARG A 29 10.15 0.24 7.67
N ASP A 30 9.81 -0.84 8.36
CA ASP A 30 8.71 -1.71 7.97
C ASP A 30 7.41 -1.25 8.65
N ILE A 31 6.42 -0.80 7.88
CA ILE A 31 5.13 -0.31 8.42
C ILE A 31 4.41 -1.36 9.28
N ARG A 32 4.67 -2.64 9.05
CA ARG A 32 4.10 -3.76 9.82
C ARG A 32 4.74 -3.90 11.21
N GLN A 33 5.75 -3.08 11.50
CA GLN A 33 6.43 -2.98 12.79
C GLN A 33 6.30 -1.56 13.38
N MET A 34 5.46 -0.71 12.80
CA MET A 34 5.25 0.69 13.19
C MET A 34 3.80 0.95 13.61
N GLY A 35 3.61 1.82 14.61
CA GLY A 35 2.29 2.30 15.02
C GLY A 35 1.33 1.18 15.40
N ASP A 36 0.18 1.12 14.70
CA ASP A 36 -0.85 0.09 14.88
C ASP A 36 -0.63 -1.17 14.02
N PHE A 37 0.53 -1.26 13.37
CA PHE A 37 0.95 -2.35 12.48
C PHE A 37 0.09 -2.52 11.22
N ASN A 38 -0.80 -1.56 10.92
CA ASN A 38 -1.60 -1.55 9.71
C ASN A 38 -0.82 -0.99 8.51
N SER A 39 -0.98 -1.59 7.34
CA SER A 39 -0.38 -1.12 6.08
C SER A 39 -1.20 -0.02 5.38
N GLY A 40 -1.94 0.78 6.16
CA GLY A 40 -2.80 1.84 5.66
C GLY A 40 -2.13 3.21 5.68
N ALA A 41 -2.60 4.13 4.82
CA ALA A 41 -2.09 5.50 4.75
C ALA A 41 -2.21 6.26 6.08
N ALA A 42 -3.23 5.96 6.88
CA ALA A 42 -3.41 6.59 8.19
C ALA A 42 -2.30 6.19 9.18
N ASN A 43 -1.77 4.96 9.10
CA ASN A 43 -0.65 4.54 9.94
C ASN A 43 0.65 5.22 9.49
N VAL A 44 0.89 5.32 8.17
CA VAL A 44 2.01 6.10 7.58
C VAL A 44 1.98 7.56 8.02
N PHE A 45 0.81 8.18 8.00
CA PHE A 45 0.70 9.60 8.35
C PHE A 45 1.01 9.88 9.82
N ARG A 46 0.79 8.88 10.68
CA ARG A 46 1.02 8.99 12.13
C ARG A 46 2.45 8.60 12.56
N ASN A 47 3.19 7.82 11.75
CA ASN A 47 4.46 7.19 12.14
C ASN A 47 5.48 7.14 11.00
#